data_AF-A0A1A8WLA4-F1
#
_entry.id   AF-A0A1A8WLA4-F1
#
_cell.length_a   1.000
_cell.length_b   1.000
_cell.length_c   1.000
_cell.angle_alpha   90.00
_cell.angle_beta   90.00
_cell.angle_gamma   90.00
#
_symmetry.space_group_name_H-M   'P 1'
#
loop_
_entity.id
_entity.type
_entity.pdbx_description
1 polymer ?
#
loop_
_entity_poly.entity_id
_entity_poly.type
_entity_poly.pdbx_seq_one_letter_code
_entity_poly.pdbx_strand_id
1 'polypeptide(L)'
;MGCDTDSYRKNYEFFNYIDEYIVHEDLAERNGTNDIDGLNYNFINNFNETKFDDLKKLSNKFIYLVDALRKRNEGSTFNADYDFDYLNYWLNARIHEIEPESICKKQFFQNLRSTYRGIHNWSKLSSGIYDIEAKDLIDMNTIYNLYKNFKVFNEKIKESTPKEEEYMIYAKNC
;
A
#
# COMPACT_ATOMS: atom_id res chain seq x y z
N MET A 1 -0.36 -18.17 17.45
CA MET A 1 0.90 -17.40 17.47
C MET A 1 0.54 -15.99 17.07
N GLY A 2 0.85 -14.99 17.92
CA GLY A 2 0.61 -13.58 17.56
C GLY A 2 1.61 -13.10 16.51
N CYS A 3 1.29 -12.01 15.83
CA CYS A 3 2.24 -11.34 14.94
C CYS A 3 3.24 -10.54 15.78
N ASP A 4 4.52 -10.63 15.45
CA ASP A 4 5.54 -9.77 16.06
C ASP A 4 5.45 -8.39 15.40
N THR A 5 4.80 -7.45 16.10
CA THR A 5 4.68 -6.07 15.65
C THR A 5 5.93 -5.28 16.00
N ASP A 6 6.34 -4.40 15.09
CA ASP A 6 7.39 -3.42 15.32
C ASP A 6 6.75 -2.02 15.31
N SER A 7 7.05 -1.20 16.31
CA SER A 7 6.75 0.24 16.28
C SER A 7 7.37 0.85 15.02
N TYR A 8 6.68 1.79 14.37
CA TYR A 8 7.20 2.39 13.15
C TYR A 8 8.54 3.09 13.38
N ARG A 9 9.58 2.63 12.66
CA ARG A 9 10.98 2.96 12.99
C ARG A 9 11.48 4.32 12.47
N LYS A 10 10.74 5.01 11.58
CA LYS A 10 11.27 6.12 10.75
C LYS A 10 10.40 7.38 10.67
N ASN A 11 9.72 7.74 11.77
CA ASN A 11 9.08 9.06 11.96
C ASN A 11 8.19 9.61 10.82
N TYR A 12 7.35 8.79 10.19
CA TYR A 12 6.41 9.17 9.13
C TYR A 12 7.07 9.86 7.90
N GLU A 13 8.37 9.70 7.66
CA GLU A 13 9.11 10.50 6.67
C GLU A 13 8.68 10.29 5.21
N PHE A 14 8.09 9.14 4.87
CA PHE A 14 7.57 8.89 3.51
C PHE A 14 6.41 9.84 3.15
N PHE A 15 5.70 10.41 4.13
CA PHE A 15 4.62 11.37 3.86
C PHE A 15 5.11 12.65 3.18
N ASN A 16 6.40 13.00 3.31
CA ASN A 16 6.99 14.12 2.57
C ASN A 16 6.93 13.93 1.04
N TYR A 17 6.75 12.70 0.57
CA TYR A 17 6.69 12.34 -0.85
C TYR A 17 5.34 11.72 -1.24
N ILE A 18 4.29 11.94 -0.42
CA ILE A 18 3.02 11.22 -0.57
C ILE A 18 2.32 11.46 -1.91
N ASP A 19 2.44 12.67 -2.47
CA ASP A 19 1.84 13.00 -3.77
C ASP A 19 2.35 12.11 -4.88
N GLU A 20 3.65 11.80 -4.87
CA GLU A 20 4.29 10.91 -5.84
C GLU A 20 3.78 9.47 -5.67
N TYR A 21 3.70 9.01 -4.42
CA TYR A 21 3.23 7.67 -4.11
C TYR A 21 1.76 7.45 -4.48
N ILE A 22 0.90 8.45 -4.28
CA ILE A 22 -0.52 8.39 -4.69
C ILE A 22 -0.64 8.21 -6.22
N VAL A 23 0.19 8.89 -7.02
CA VAL A 23 0.17 8.71 -8.48
C VAL A 23 0.49 7.27 -8.88
N HIS A 24 1.48 6.66 -8.23
CA HIS A 24 1.84 5.27 -8.50
C HIS A 24 0.82 4.27 -7.97
N GLU A 25 0.17 4.57 -6.84
CA GLU A 25 -0.96 3.79 -6.33
C GLU A 25 -2.13 3.82 -7.32
N ASP A 26 -2.53 4.99 -7.82
CA ASP A 26 -3.63 5.11 -8.79
C ASP A 26 -3.33 4.32 -10.08
N LEU A 27 -2.08 4.28 -10.51
CA LEU A 27 -1.65 3.43 -11.63
C LEU A 27 -1.74 1.94 -11.30
N ALA A 28 -1.35 1.55 -10.08
CA ALA A 28 -1.45 0.16 -9.62
C ALA A 28 -2.91 -0.28 -9.45
N GLU A 29 -3.80 0.61 -8.99
CA GLU A 29 -5.23 0.37 -8.87
C GLU A 29 -5.89 0.06 -10.22
N ARG A 30 -5.49 0.79 -11.28
CA ARG A 30 -6.02 0.58 -12.64
C ARG A 30 -5.48 -0.68 -13.30
N ASN A 31 -4.19 -0.98 -13.10
CA ASN A 31 -3.49 -2.04 -13.84
C ASN A 31 -3.42 -3.37 -13.06
N GLY A 32 -3.53 -3.34 -11.74
CA GLY A 32 -3.37 -4.48 -10.84
C GLY A 32 -4.60 -5.36 -10.65
N THR A 33 -5.53 -5.35 -11.62
CA THR A 33 -6.76 -6.14 -11.56
C THR A 33 -6.62 -7.51 -12.21
N ASN A 34 -5.62 -7.69 -13.09
CA ASN A 34 -5.38 -8.92 -13.82
C ASN A 34 -4.45 -9.87 -13.07
N ASP A 35 -4.62 -11.16 -13.31
CA ASP A 35 -3.72 -12.21 -12.82
C ASP A 35 -2.31 -12.03 -13.39
N ILE A 36 -1.32 -12.28 -12.54
CA ILE A 36 0.08 -12.15 -12.88
C ILE A 36 0.62 -13.52 -13.26
N ASP A 37 1.16 -13.63 -14.46
CA ASP A 37 1.75 -14.88 -14.95
C ASP A 37 2.90 -15.34 -14.03
N GLY A 38 2.89 -16.63 -13.70
CA GLY A 38 3.86 -17.25 -12.80
C GLY A 38 3.70 -16.95 -11.30
N LEU A 39 2.67 -16.19 -10.88
CA LEU A 39 2.34 -16.02 -9.46
C LEU A 39 1.41 -17.13 -8.96
N ASN A 40 1.84 -17.87 -7.95
CA ASN A 40 1.00 -18.85 -7.26
C ASN A 40 0.27 -18.18 -6.08
N TYR A 41 -1.06 -18.12 -6.15
CA TYR A 41 -1.93 -17.52 -5.12
C TYR A 41 -2.35 -18.48 -4.01
N ASN A 42 -2.04 -19.78 -4.10
CA ASN A 42 -2.51 -20.79 -3.15
C ASN A 42 -2.06 -20.51 -1.70
N PHE A 43 -0.98 -19.74 -1.51
CA PHE A 43 -0.54 -19.33 -0.17
C PHE A 43 -1.61 -18.54 0.58
N ILE A 44 -2.51 -17.85 -0.11
CA ILE A 44 -3.59 -17.04 0.49
C ILE A 44 -4.54 -17.91 1.32
N ASN A 45 -4.76 -19.16 0.92
CA ASN A 45 -5.61 -20.10 1.66
C ASN A 45 -5.06 -20.42 3.06
N ASN A 46 -3.74 -20.26 3.27
CA ASN A 46 -3.14 -20.42 4.59
C ASN A 46 -3.46 -19.25 5.54
N PHE A 47 -3.92 -18.12 4.99
CA PHE A 47 -4.25 -16.91 5.75
C PHE A 47 -5.75 -16.77 5.91
N ASN A 48 -6.49 -16.70 4.81
CA ASN A 48 -7.95 -16.59 4.85
C ASN A 48 -8.58 -17.00 3.49
N GLU A 49 -9.12 -18.22 3.44
CA GLU A 49 -9.80 -18.75 2.25
C GLU A 49 -11.04 -17.92 1.87
N THR A 50 -11.79 -17.38 2.85
CA THR A 50 -13.00 -16.60 2.58
C THR A 50 -12.71 -15.23 1.96
N LYS A 51 -11.47 -14.74 2.10
CA LYS A 51 -10.99 -13.46 1.54
C LYS A 51 -10.07 -13.66 0.35
N PHE A 52 -10.08 -14.84 -0.26
CA PHE A 52 -9.13 -15.21 -1.31
C PHE A 52 -9.10 -14.20 -2.46
N ASP A 53 -10.25 -13.85 -3.02
CA ASP A 53 -10.34 -12.93 -4.16
C ASP A 53 -9.87 -11.51 -3.84
N ASP A 54 -10.16 -11.03 -2.62
CA ASP A 54 -9.74 -9.70 -2.18
C ASP A 54 -8.23 -9.64 -1.96
N LEU A 55 -7.67 -10.65 -1.27
CA LEU A 55 -6.23 -10.78 -1.04
C LEU A 55 -5.45 -11.04 -2.34
N LYS A 56 -6.07 -11.73 -3.31
CA LYS A 56 -5.52 -11.94 -4.65
C LYS A 56 -5.41 -10.61 -5.40
N LYS A 57 -6.49 -9.82 -5.45
CA LYS A 57 -6.47 -8.48 -6.08
C LYS A 57 -5.48 -7.55 -5.40
N LEU A 58 -5.43 -7.57 -4.06
CA LEU A 58 -4.45 -6.81 -3.29
C LEU A 58 -3.01 -7.22 -3.65
N SER A 59 -2.72 -8.51 -3.75
CA SER A 59 -1.40 -9.02 -4.13
C SER A 59 -0.97 -8.53 -5.51
N ASN A 60 -1.89 -8.52 -6.47
CA ASN A 60 -1.64 -8.00 -7.81
C ASN A 60 -1.30 -6.50 -7.76
N LYS A 61 -2.17 -5.69 -7.17
CA LYS A 61 -1.95 -4.25 -6.99
C LYS A 61 -0.62 -3.96 -6.30
N PHE A 62 -0.27 -4.71 -5.26
CA PHE A 62 0.99 -4.55 -4.57
C PHE A 62 2.19 -4.81 -5.50
N ILE A 63 2.19 -5.89 -6.28
CA ILE A 63 3.25 -6.17 -7.26
C ILE A 63 3.36 -5.05 -8.29
N TYR A 64 2.24 -4.57 -8.83
CA TYR A 64 2.23 -3.45 -9.76
C TYR A 64 2.78 -2.17 -9.15
N LEU A 65 2.45 -1.88 -7.89
CA LEU A 65 2.97 -0.73 -7.15
C LEU A 65 4.49 -0.82 -6.98
N VAL A 66 5.00 -1.97 -6.54
CA VAL A 66 6.44 -2.25 -6.42
C VAL A 66 7.13 -2.02 -7.77
N ASP A 67 6.55 -2.51 -8.86
CA ASP A 67 7.10 -2.34 -10.21
C ASP A 67 7.05 -0.89 -10.70
N ALA A 68 5.98 -0.15 -10.40
CA ALA A 68 5.83 1.26 -10.77
C ALA A 68 6.87 2.13 -10.05
N LEU A 69 7.03 1.94 -8.74
CA LEU A 69 8.00 2.68 -7.93
C LEU A 69 9.45 2.38 -8.37
N ARG A 70 9.73 1.16 -8.82
CA ARG A 70 11.04 0.81 -9.39
C ARG A 70 11.31 1.49 -10.73
N LYS A 71 10.31 1.52 -11.62
CA LYS A 71 10.46 2.03 -12.99
C LYS A 71 10.60 3.54 -13.07
N ARG A 72 10.13 4.29 -12.07
CA ARG A 72 10.17 5.76 -12.07
C ARG A 72 11.60 6.33 -12.16
N ASN A 73 12.61 5.58 -11.71
CA ASN A 73 14.02 5.97 -11.75
C ASN A 73 14.75 5.42 -12.97
N GLU A 74 14.10 5.29 -14.13
CA GLU A 74 14.71 4.70 -15.34
C GLU A 74 15.27 3.28 -15.12
N GLY A 75 14.69 2.54 -14.17
CA GLY A 75 15.16 1.21 -13.77
C GLY A 75 16.32 1.20 -12.77
N SER A 76 16.81 2.36 -12.34
CA SER A 76 17.86 2.51 -11.32
C SER A 76 17.31 2.43 -9.89
N THR A 77 16.79 1.26 -9.51
CA THR A 77 16.45 0.88 -8.12
C THR A 77 15.43 1.77 -7.38
N PHE A 78 14.96 1.32 -6.21
CA PHE A 78 14.17 2.14 -5.29
C PHE A 78 14.98 3.38 -4.85
N ASN A 79 14.33 4.54 -4.73
CA ASN A 79 15.01 5.82 -4.46
C ASN A 79 15.67 5.87 -3.09
N ALA A 80 15.10 5.20 -2.08
CA ALA A 80 15.53 5.33 -0.71
C ALA A 80 14.83 4.33 0.21
N ASP A 81 15.19 4.41 1.48
CA ASP A 81 14.46 3.83 2.61
C ASP A 81 12.96 4.19 2.62
N TYR A 82 12.59 5.38 2.13
CA TYR A 82 11.20 5.87 2.08
C TYR A 82 10.27 5.01 1.23
N ASP A 83 10.76 4.41 0.14
CA ASP A 83 9.94 3.55 -0.72
C ASP A 83 9.54 2.27 -0.02
N PHE A 84 10.47 1.70 0.74
CA PHE A 84 10.20 0.52 1.54
C PHE A 84 9.24 0.85 2.68
N ASP A 85 9.36 2.03 3.28
CA ASP A 85 8.45 2.46 4.33
C ASP A 85 7.04 2.69 3.82
N TYR A 86 6.90 3.31 2.64
CA TYR A 86 5.61 3.48 1.99
C TYR A 86 5.00 2.12 1.59
N LEU A 87 5.78 1.23 0.97
CA LEU A 87 5.32 -0.12 0.62
C LEU A 87 4.89 -0.92 1.85
N ASN A 88 5.62 -0.77 2.97
CA ASN A 88 5.24 -1.38 4.24
C ASN A 88 3.92 -0.83 4.77
N TYR A 89 3.78 0.49 4.81
CA TYR A 89 2.54 1.16 5.18
C TYR A 89 1.37 0.69 4.31
N TRP A 90 1.52 0.78 2.98
CA TRP A 90 0.45 0.47 2.03
C TRP A 90 -0.03 -0.98 2.21
N LEU A 91 0.89 -1.94 2.31
CA LEU A 91 0.52 -3.34 2.47
C LEU A 91 -0.19 -3.58 3.81
N ASN A 92 0.30 -2.97 4.90
CA ASN A 92 -0.34 -3.08 6.21
C ASN A 92 -1.75 -2.50 6.21
N ALA A 93 -1.93 -1.30 5.65
CA ALA A 93 -3.22 -0.63 5.56
C ALA A 93 -4.22 -1.46 4.74
N ARG A 94 -3.84 -1.91 3.55
CA ARG A 94 -4.75 -2.65 2.65
C ARG A 94 -5.12 -4.04 3.17
N ILE A 95 -4.19 -4.76 3.80
CA ILE A 95 -4.54 -6.04 4.45
C ILE A 95 -5.45 -5.77 5.64
N HIS A 96 -5.18 -4.73 6.44
CA HIS A 96 -6.01 -4.39 7.59
C HIS A 96 -7.45 -4.01 7.19
N GLU A 97 -7.65 -3.36 6.03
CA GLU A 97 -8.99 -3.08 5.48
C GLU A 97 -9.77 -4.35 5.12
N ILE A 98 -9.09 -5.40 4.63
CA ILE A 98 -9.72 -6.68 4.25
C ILE A 98 -9.93 -7.57 5.48
N GLU A 99 -8.93 -7.61 6.34
CA GLU A 99 -8.80 -8.53 7.46
C GLU A 99 -7.99 -7.89 8.61
N PRO A 100 -8.66 -7.19 9.54
CA PRO A 100 -7.99 -6.35 10.53
C PRO A 100 -7.08 -7.09 11.50
N GLU A 101 -7.50 -8.28 11.95
CA GLU A 101 -6.92 -8.92 13.16
C GLU A 101 -6.15 -10.22 12.92
N SER A 102 -6.43 -10.97 11.84
CA SER A 102 -5.93 -12.36 11.75
C SER A 102 -4.66 -12.55 10.91
N ILE A 103 -4.34 -11.63 9.99
CA ILE A 103 -3.20 -11.81 9.07
C ILE A 103 -1.97 -11.07 9.58
N CYS A 104 -0.87 -11.81 9.79
CA CYS A 104 0.45 -11.23 9.95
C CYS A 104 1.00 -10.79 8.58
N LYS A 105 1.13 -9.48 8.37
CA LYS A 105 1.47 -8.83 7.11
C LYS A 105 2.90 -9.15 6.68
N LYS A 106 3.83 -9.29 7.64
CA LYS A 106 5.18 -9.77 7.35
C LYS A 106 5.17 -11.18 6.78
N GLN A 107 4.44 -12.10 7.40
CA GLN A 107 4.35 -13.49 6.95
C GLN A 107 3.62 -13.59 5.60
N PHE A 108 2.55 -12.81 5.42
CA PHE A 108 1.84 -12.71 4.16
C PHE A 108 2.79 -12.28 3.03
N PHE A 109 3.55 -11.20 3.24
CA PHE A 109 4.52 -10.72 2.27
C PHE A 109 5.62 -11.75 1.96
N GLN A 110 6.14 -12.45 2.98
CA GLN A 110 7.15 -13.49 2.78
C GLN A 110 6.65 -14.62 1.88
N ASN A 111 5.38 -15.02 2.01
CA ASN A 111 4.76 -16.00 1.14
C ASN A 111 4.53 -15.46 -0.27
N LEU A 112 4.02 -14.23 -0.42
CA LEU A 112 3.88 -13.59 -1.73
C LEU A 112 5.23 -13.50 -2.47
N ARG A 113 6.30 -13.16 -1.73
CA ARG A 113 7.64 -13.07 -2.28
C ARG A 113 8.24 -14.43 -2.65
N SER A 114 7.92 -15.49 -1.91
CA SER A 114 8.44 -16.83 -2.22
C SER A 114 7.79 -17.41 -3.48
N THR A 115 6.55 -16.99 -3.79
CA THR A 115 5.79 -17.47 -4.95
C THR A 115 6.03 -16.69 -6.23
N TYR A 116 6.57 -15.46 -6.18
CA TYR A 116 6.79 -14.63 -7.36
C TYR A 116 8.24 -14.13 -7.50
N ARG A 117 8.92 -14.59 -8.56
CA ARG A 117 10.32 -14.26 -8.87
C ARG A 117 10.56 -12.75 -9.06
N GLY A 118 9.56 -12.02 -9.55
CA GLY A 118 9.66 -10.57 -9.76
C GLY A 118 9.84 -9.78 -8.46
N ILE A 119 9.33 -10.27 -7.33
CA ILE A 119 9.60 -9.70 -5.99
C ILE A 119 10.77 -10.42 -5.30
N HIS A 120 10.96 -11.72 -5.56
CA HIS A 120 11.97 -12.55 -4.91
C HIS A 120 13.39 -11.97 -4.95
N ASN A 121 13.79 -11.35 -6.06
CA ASN A 121 15.14 -10.85 -6.28
C ASN A 121 15.52 -9.60 -5.46
N TRP A 122 14.59 -9.00 -4.71
CA TRP A 122 14.85 -7.75 -3.99
C TRP A 122 15.06 -7.99 -2.50
N SER A 123 16.29 -8.32 -2.11
CA SER A 123 16.67 -8.59 -0.72
C SER A 123 16.35 -7.46 0.26
N LYS A 124 16.36 -6.20 -0.19
CA LYS A 124 15.96 -5.06 0.65
C LYS A 124 14.46 -5.04 1.01
N LEU A 125 13.59 -5.59 0.16
CA LEU A 125 12.16 -5.70 0.47
C LEU A 125 11.89 -6.66 1.63
N SER A 126 12.71 -7.72 1.86
CA SER A 126 12.49 -8.61 3.03
C SER A 126 12.59 -7.90 4.35
N SER A 127 13.55 -6.98 4.48
CA SER A 127 13.80 -6.28 5.73
C SER A 127 12.90 -5.05 5.88
N GLY A 128 12.32 -4.56 4.79
CA GLY A 128 11.48 -3.36 4.78
C GLY A 128 10.02 -3.61 5.16
N ILE A 129 9.50 -4.84 4.98
CA ILE A 129 8.10 -5.18 5.30
C ILE A 129 8.01 -5.88 6.66
N TYR A 130 7.22 -5.31 7.55
CA TYR A 130 6.96 -5.79 8.91
C TYR A 130 5.52 -5.50 9.32
N ASP A 131 5.07 -6.11 10.42
CA ASP A 131 3.75 -5.83 10.99
C ASP A 131 3.80 -4.50 11.77
N ILE A 132 3.07 -3.48 11.29
CA ILE A 132 2.97 -2.18 11.96
C ILE A 132 2.03 -2.30 13.16
N GLU A 133 2.40 -1.71 14.30
CA GLU A 133 1.52 -1.64 15.47
C GLU A 133 0.17 -0.97 15.11
N ALA A 134 -0.93 -1.53 15.63
CA ALA A 134 -2.28 -1.09 15.24
C ALA A 134 -2.51 0.41 15.46
N LYS A 135 -1.97 0.97 16.55
CA LYS A 135 -2.06 2.41 16.84
C LYS A 135 -1.31 3.25 15.79
N ASP A 136 -0.06 2.88 15.49
CA ASP A 136 0.75 3.56 14.47
C ASP A 136 0.06 3.50 13.11
N LEU A 137 -0.54 2.36 12.76
CA LEU A 137 -1.28 2.19 11.51
C LEU A 137 -2.53 3.07 11.45
N ILE A 138 -3.28 3.20 12.54
CA ILE A 138 -4.44 4.11 12.64
C ILE A 138 -4.00 5.56 12.45
N ASP A 139 -2.90 5.97 13.08
CA ASP A 139 -2.37 7.33 12.96
C ASP A 139 -1.90 7.60 11.52
N MET A 140 -1.20 6.63 10.88
CA MET A 140 -0.80 6.73 9.47
C MET A 140 -2.01 6.82 8.53
N ASN A 141 -3.03 5.98 8.73
CA ASN A 141 -4.23 5.99 7.91
C ASN A 141 -4.96 7.33 8.04
N THR A 142 -5.01 7.91 9.24
CA THR A 142 -5.55 9.25 9.47
C THR A 142 -4.82 10.28 8.61
N ILE A 143 -3.49 10.35 8.72
CA ILE A 143 -2.66 11.31 7.96
C ILE A 143 -2.84 11.10 6.44
N TYR A 144 -2.82 9.86 5.99
CA TYR A 144 -2.99 9.51 4.59
C TYR A 144 -4.35 9.94 4.03
N ASN A 145 -5.42 9.71 4.78
CA ASN A 145 -6.77 10.12 4.39
C ASN A 145 -6.90 11.64 4.32
N LEU A 146 -6.30 12.37 5.28
CA LEU A 146 -6.22 13.83 5.24
C LEU A 146 -5.55 14.32 3.95
N TYR A 147 -4.40 13.75 3.58
CA TYR A 147 -3.71 14.09 2.33
C TYR A 147 -4.58 13.81 1.10
N LYS A 148 -5.20 12.63 1.00
CA LYS A 148 -6.07 12.28 -0.13
C LYS A 148 -7.27 13.23 -0.25
N ASN A 149 -7.94 13.52 0.86
CA ASN A 149 -9.10 14.42 0.87
C ASN A 149 -8.69 15.85 0.50
N PHE A 150 -7.58 16.34 1.04
CA PHE A 150 -7.06 17.67 0.74
C PHE A 150 -6.67 17.81 -0.74
N LYS A 151 -6.01 16.79 -1.32
CA LYS A 151 -5.66 16.77 -2.74
C LYS A 151 -6.90 16.87 -3.62
N VAL A 152 -7.90 16.03 -3.39
CA VAL A 152 -9.16 16.05 -4.16
C VAL A 152 -9.90 17.36 -3.98
N PHE A 153 -9.96 17.89 -2.77
CA PHE A 153 -10.53 19.21 -2.49
C PHE A 153 -9.81 20.31 -3.29
N ASN A 154 -8.49 20.35 -3.26
CA ASN A 154 -7.67 21.36 -3.95
C ASN A 154 -7.76 21.27 -5.48
N GLU A 155 -7.96 20.08 -6.03
CA GLU A 155 -8.26 19.89 -7.46
C GLU A 155 -9.65 20.43 -7.80
N LYS A 156 -10.65 20.08 -7.00
CA LYS A 156 -12.05 20.46 -7.19
C LYS A 156 -12.31 21.95 -7.09
N ILE A 157 -11.71 22.66 -6.13
CA ILE A 157 -11.89 24.12 -6.00
C ILE A 157 -11.32 24.92 -7.18
N LYS A 158 -10.47 24.31 -8.01
CA LYS A 158 -9.89 24.92 -9.23
C LYS A 158 -10.74 24.66 -10.48
N GLU A 159 -11.82 23.88 -10.37
CA GLU A 159 -12.73 23.63 -11.49
C GLU A 159 -13.49 24.91 -11.88
N SER A 160 -13.76 25.08 -13.17
CA SER A 160 -14.45 26.27 -13.71
C SER A 160 -15.92 26.40 -13.25
N THR A 161 -16.50 25.31 -12.74
CA THR A 161 -17.89 25.25 -12.28
C THR A 161 -17.94 24.72 -10.85
N PRO A 162 -17.78 25.60 -9.85
CA PRO A 162 -17.79 25.23 -8.44
C PRO A 162 -19.08 24.51 -8.02
N LYS A 163 -18.95 23.32 -7.40
CA LYS A 163 -20.04 22.60 -6.75
C LYS A 163 -19.80 22.50 -5.25
N GLU A 164 -20.19 23.56 -4.54
CA GLU A 164 -19.97 23.74 -3.10
C GLU A 164 -20.36 22.51 -2.26
N GLU A 165 -21.50 21.88 -2.55
CA GLU A 165 -21.96 20.68 -1.84
C GLU A 165 -20.98 19.49 -1.95
N GLU A 166 -20.36 19.29 -3.13
CA GLU A 166 -19.35 18.23 -3.31
C GLU A 166 -18.06 18.56 -2.55
N TYR A 167 -17.70 19.84 -2.42
CA TYR A 167 -16.45 20.29 -1.80
C TYR A 167 -16.52 20.19 -0.28
N MET A 168 -17.69 20.46 0.29
CA MET A 168 -17.95 20.34 1.72
C MET A 168 -17.83 18.91 2.24
N ILE A 169 -17.94 17.88 1.39
CA ILE A 169 -17.68 16.49 1.77
C ILE A 169 -16.20 16.31 2.09
N TYR A 170 -15.31 16.76 1.21
CA TYR A 170 -13.86 16.62 1.41
C TYR A 170 -13.35 17.54 2.52
N ALA A 171 -13.87 18.76 2.61
CA ALA A 171 -13.50 19.71 3.66
C ALA A 171 -13.85 19.23 5.08
N LYS A 172 -14.93 18.44 5.24
CA LYS A 172 -15.30 17.84 6.55
C LYS A 172 -14.44 16.64 6.94
N ASN A 173 -13.78 16.02 5.96
CA ASN A 173 -12.89 14.88 6.14
C ASN A 173 -11.41 15.29 6.12
N CYS A 174 -11.14 16.61 6.13
CA CYS A 174 -9.86 17.24 6.40
C CYS A 174 -9.87 17.83 7.82
#